data_AF-A0A0Q7JVP1-F1
#
_entry.id   AF-A0A0Q7JVP1-F1
#
_cell.length_a   1.000
_cell.length_b   1.000
_cell.length_c   1.000
_cell.angle_alpha   90.00
_cell.angle_beta   90.00
_cell.angle_gamma   90.00
#
_symmetry.space_group_name_H-M   'P 1'
#
loop_
_entity.id
_entity.type
_entity.pdbx_description
1 polymer ?
#
loop_
_entity_poly.entity_id
_entity_poly.type
_entity_poly.pdbx_seq_one_letter_code
_entity_poly.pdbx_strand_id
1 'polypeptide(L)' 'MAEHGHPSHGNTVAAWTAVGILLVAALVMAFGVILASVVVFVIGAVIAVLGLVAGKVLALAGYGAAQPAQRQAHEAR' A
#
# COMPACT_ATOMS: atom_id res chain seq x y z
N MET A 1 2.77 35.92 -6.30
CA MET A 1 2.74 34.85 -5.29
C MET A 1 2.43 33.54 -6.02
N ALA A 2 3.43 32.86 -6.56
CA ALA A 2 3.20 31.58 -7.24
C ALA A 2 3.14 30.48 -6.16
N GLU A 3 1.95 29.94 -5.91
CA GLU A 3 1.81 28.78 -5.03
C GLU A 3 2.62 27.62 -5.61
N HIS A 4 3.64 27.19 -4.87
CA HIS A 4 4.39 25.99 -5.18
C HIS A 4 3.46 24.81 -4.88
N GLY A 5 2.79 24.30 -5.91
CA GLY A 5 1.89 23.16 -5.80
C GLY A 5 2.62 22.03 -5.09
N HIS A 6 2.24 21.76 -3.84
CA HIS A 6 2.81 20.67 -3.06
C HIS A 6 2.49 19.38 -3.79
N PRO A 7 3.49 18.71 -4.39
CA PRO A 7 3.24 17.44 -5.02
C PRO A 7 2.73 16.49 -3.93
N SER A 8 1.51 15.98 -4.11
CA SER A 8 0.83 15.03 -3.24
C SER A 8 1.55 13.67 -3.32
N HIS A 9 2.76 13.64 -2.77
CA HIS A 9 3.64 12.49 -2.73
C HIS A 9 3.22 11.56 -1.59
N GLY A 10 2.89 10.32 -1.93
CA GLY A 10 2.75 9.23 -0.94
C GLY A 10 1.39 9.09 -0.26
N ASN A 11 0.47 10.07 -0.33
CA ASN A 11 -0.87 9.94 0.25
C ASN A 11 -1.93 9.33 -0.70
N THR A 12 -1.51 8.44 -1.61
CA THR A 12 -2.49 7.75 -2.45
C THR A 12 -3.24 6.72 -1.63
N VAL A 13 -4.55 6.64 -1.82
CA VAL A 13 -5.41 5.66 -1.12
C VAL A 13 -4.86 4.24 -1.29
N ALA A 14 -4.33 3.88 -2.47
CA ALA A 14 -3.68 2.59 -2.69
C ALA A 14 -2.52 2.30 -1.75
N ALA A 15 -1.64 3.28 -1.53
CA ALA A 15 -0.49 3.13 -0.64
C ALA A 15 -0.93 2.93 0.81
N TRP A 16 -1.81 3.79 1.32
CA TRP A 16 -2.29 3.68 2.71
C TRP A 16 -3.10 2.42 2.97
N THR A 17 -3.89 1.96 1.98
CA THR A 17 -4.65 0.70 2.11
C THR A 17 -3.71 -0.50 2.18
N ALA A 18 -2.70 -0.57 1.31
CA ALA A 18 -1.70 -1.63 1.34
C ALA A 18 -0.90 -1.62 2.65
N VAL A 19 -0.46 -0.46 3.12
CA VAL A 19 0.26 -0.29 4.39
C VAL A 19 -0.61 -0.73 5.56
N GLY A 20 -1.87 -0.29 5.62
CA GLY A 20 -2.80 -0.66 6.70
C GLY A 20 -3.00 -2.17 6.80
N ILE A 21 -3.22 -2.86 5.67
CA ILE A 21 -3.42 -4.32 5.66
C ILE A 21 -2.13 -5.04 6.10
N LEU A 22 -0.97 -4.61 5.60
CA LEU A 22 0.31 -5.23 5.97
C LEU A 22 0.66 -5.03 7.44
N LEU A 23 0.33 -3.88 8.04
CA LEU A 23 0.51 -3.64 9.46
C LEU A 23 -0.37 -4.57 10.31
N VAL A 24 -1.64 -4.75 9.93
CA VAL A 24 -2.54 -5.69 10.61
C VAL A 24 -2.02 -7.13 10.48
N ALA A 25 -1.57 -7.53 9.28
CA ALA A 25 -1.00 -8.84 9.05
C ALA A 25 0.26 -9.08 9.91
N ALA A 26 1.16 -8.10 9.96
CA ALA A 26 2.37 -8.16 10.78
C ALA A 26 2.04 -8.28 12.27
N LEU A 27 1.02 -7.56 12.74
CA LEU A 27 0.56 -7.65 14.12
C LEU A 27 0.04 -9.06 14.45
N VAL A 28 -0.81 -9.63 13.58
CA VAL A 28 -1.34 -10.99 13.76
C VAL A 28 -0.21 -12.03 13.76
N MET A 29 0.77 -11.91 12.85
CA MET A 29 1.93 -12.79 12.83
C MET A 29 2.77 -12.66 14.11
N ALA A 30 3.00 -11.45 14.62
CA ALA A 30 3.71 -11.23 15.87
C ALA A 30 3.00 -11.90 17.06
N PHE A 31 1.68 -11.82 17.14
CA PHE A 31 0.90 -12.56 18.14
C PHE A 31 1.01 -14.08 17.97
N GLY A 32 1.05 -14.59 16.73
CA GLY A 32 1.29 -16.00 16.45
C GLY A 32 2.62 -16.50 17.03
N VAL A 33 3.68 -15.69 16.93
CA VAL A 33 5.00 -16.00 17.52
C VAL A 33 4.94 -16.00 19.05
N ILE A 34 4.33 -14.98 19.67
CA ILE A 34 4.20 -14.87 21.13
C ILE A 34 3.43 -16.06 21.71
N LEU A 35 2.39 -16.53 21.02
CA LEU A 35 1.56 -17.65 21.44
C LEU A 35 2.13 -19.02 21.03
N ALA A 36 3.32 -19.06 20.40
CA ALA A 36 3.91 -20.26 19.79
C ALA A 36 2.92 -21.05 18.91
N SER A 37 1.99 -20.34 18.25
CA SER A 37 0.90 -20.92 17.48
C SER A 37 1.13 -20.74 15.99
N VAL A 38 1.54 -21.82 15.33
CA VAL A 38 1.73 -21.87 13.87
C VAL A 38 0.44 -21.51 13.14
N VAL A 39 -0.73 -21.89 13.68
CA VAL A 39 -2.04 -21.58 13.08
C VAL A 39 -2.27 -20.08 12.99
N VAL A 40 -2.03 -19.34 14.08
CA VAL A 40 -2.22 -17.88 14.12
C VAL A 40 -1.21 -17.19 13.20
N PHE A 41 0.02 -17.69 13.13
CA PHE A 41 1.03 -17.18 12.20
C PHE A 41 0.60 -17.35 10.73
N VAL A 42 0.08 -18.54 10.36
CA VAL A 42 -0.41 -18.80 9.01
C VAL A 42 -1.60 -17.90 8.65
N ILE A 43 -2.51 -17.64 9.58
CA ILE A 43 -3.61 -16.68 9.37
C ILE A 43 -3.04 -15.29 9.04
N GLY A 44 -2.06 -14.81 9.82
CA GLY A 44 -1.39 -13.54 9.54
C GLY A 44 -0.69 -13.51 8.18
N ALA A 45 -0.04 -14.60 7.78
CA ALA A 45 0.59 -14.71 6.47
C ALA A 45 -0.42 -14.66 5.31
N VAL A 46 -1.58 -15.30 5.45
CA VAL A 46 -2.66 -15.22 4.46
C VAL A 46 -3.18 -13.78 4.33
N ILE A 47 -3.36 -13.06 5.45
CA ILE A 47 -3.77 -11.66 5.43
C ILE A 47 -2.72 -10.78 4.71
N ALA A 48 -1.42 -11.04 4.92
CA ALA A 48 -0.36 -10.31 4.23
C ALA A 48 -0.43 -10.48 2.71
N VAL A 49 -0.67 -11.72 2.24
CA VAL A 49 -0.83 -12.01 0.80
C VAL A 49 -2.06 -11.29 0.24
N LEU A 50 -3.18 -11.31 0.96
CA LEU A 50 -4.39 -10.56 0.56
C LEU A 50 -4.13 -9.05 0.49
N GLY A 51 -3.33 -8.50 1.40
CA GLY A 51 -2.91 -7.10 1.37
C GLY A 51 -2.10 -6.72 0.13
N LEU A 52 -1.18 -7.61 -0.29
CA LEU A 52 -0.44 -7.44 -1.54
C LEU A 52 -1.37 -7.44 -2.75
N VAL A 53 -2.32 -8.39 -2.80
CA VAL A 53 -3.30 -8.47 -3.88
C VAL A 53 -4.16 -7.21 -3.92
N ALA A 54 -4.68 -6.75 -2.78
CA ALA A 54 -5.47 -5.53 -2.68
C ALA A 54 -4.68 -4.29 -3.15
N GLY A 55 -3.40 -4.17 -2.78
CA GLY A 55 -2.53 -3.11 -3.25
C GLY A 55 -2.32 -3.13 -4.77
N LYS A 56 -2.16 -4.32 -5.37
CA LYS A 56 -2.06 -4.47 -6.83
C LYS A 56 -3.36 -4.10 -7.53
N VAL A 57 -4.51 -4.53 -7.00
CA VAL A 57 -5.83 -4.20 -7.56
C VAL A 57 -6.08 -2.69 -7.51
N LEU A 58 -5.78 -2.03 -6.39
CA LEU A 58 -5.97 -0.58 -6.28
C LEU A 58 -5.03 0.21 -7.19
N ALA A 59 -3.79 -0.27 -7.37
CA ALA A 59 -2.86 0.32 -8.32
C ALA A 59 -3.38 0.23 -9.77
N LEU A 60 -3.94 -0.93 -10.15
CA LEU A 60 -4.55 -1.14 -11.46
C LEU A 60 -5.84 -0.34 -11.66
N ALA A 61 -6.61 -0.11 -10.60
CA ALA A 61 -7.83 0.70 -10.62
C ALA A 61 -7.56 2.22 -10.67
N GLY A 62 -6.30 2.65 -10.79
CA GLY A 62 -5.94 4.07 -10.93
C GLY A 62 -5.83 4.82 -9.59
N TYR A 63 -5.94 4.14 -8.45
CA TYR A 63 -5.68 4.72 -7.12
C TYR A 63 -4.19 4.73 -6.76
N GLY A 64 -3.33 4.20 -7.65
CA GLY A 64 -1.87 4.28 -7.52
C GLY A 64 -1.33 5.67 -7.81
N ALA A 65 -0.09 5.93 -7.41
CA ALA A 65 0.59 7.19 -7.73
C ALA A 65 0.80 7.32 -9.25
N ALA A 66 0.48 8.49 -9.81
CA ALA A 66 0.72 8.78 -11.21
C ALA A 66 2.22 8.64 -11.53
N GLN A 67 2.54 7.80 -12.51
CA GLN A 67 3.91 7.52 -12.94
C GLN A 67 4.55 8.82 -13.48
N PRO A 68 5.83 9.12 -13.21
CA PRO A 68 6.54 10.30 -13.72
C PRO A 68 6.44 10.51 -15.25
N ALA A 69 6.13 9.46 -16.02
CA ALA A 69 5.87 9.52 -17.46
C ALA A 69 4.69 10.45 -17.84
N GLN A 70 3.66 10.60 -17.00
CA GLN A 70 2.55 11.53 -17.29
C GLN A 70 2.92 13.01 -17.06
N ARG A 71 3.89 13.30 -16.18
CA ARG A 71 4.35 14.68 -15.93
C ARG A 71 5.15 15.23 -17.11
N GLN A 72 6.01 14.41 -17.70
CA GLN A 72 6.84 14.80 -18.85
C GLN A 72 6.01 15.11 -20.10
N ALA A 73 4.89 14.42 -20.31
CA ALA A 73 3.98 14.68 -21.43
C ALA A 73 3.22 16.02 -21.29
N HIS A 74 3.05 16.54 -20.06
CA HIS A 74 2.46 17.85 -19.80
C HIS A 74 3.49 18.99 -19.85
N GLU A 75 4.75 18.75 -19.46
CA GLU A 75 5.83 19.75 -19.59
C GLU A 75 6.33 19.93 -21.03
N ALA A 76 6.11 18.94 -21.91
CA ALA A 76 6.50 19.00 -23.31
C ALA A 76 5.49 19.74 -24.22
N ARG A 77 4.46 20.40 -23.67
CA ARG A 77 3.37 21.04 -24.40
C ARG A 77 3.20 22.50 -23.99
#